data_AF-A0A1H7XNF6-F1
#
_entry.id   AF-A0A1H7XNF6-F1
#
_cell.length_a   1.000
_cell.length_b   1.000
_cell.length_c   1.000
_cell.angle_alpha   90.00
_cell.angle_beta   90.00
_cell.angle_gamma   90.00
#
_symmetry.space_group_name_H-M   'P 1'
#
loop_
_entity.id
_entity.type
_entity.pdbx_description
1 polymer ?
#
loop_
_entity_poly.entity_id
_entity_poly.type
_entity_poly.pdbx_seq_one_letter_code
_entity_poly.pdbx_strand_id
1 'polypeptide(L)'
;MTPSQFTAESLLRTYLGGRSMPKILRDAVVWVIEARLTNNETPTLDEALRMDIDNHAVAPPGQPIARALQRRLGEMEVATHASARQSAPREFGTSVY
;
A
#
# COMPACT_ATOMS: atom_id res chain seq x y z
N MET A 1 -0.23 26.04 -18.57
CA MET A 1 0.40 24.74 -18.28
C MET A 1 1.89 24.97 -18.14
N THR A 2 2.45 24.69 -16.97
CA THR A 2 3.87 24.92 -16.66
C THR A 2 4.73 23.76 -17.17
N PRO A 3 6.04 23.97 -17.43
CA PRO A 3 6.94 22.87 -17.79
C PRO A 3 7.02 21.77 -16.72
N SER A 4 6.95 22.16 -15.44
CA SER A 4 6.93 21.26 -14.29
C SER A 4 5.68 20.38 -14.26
N GLN A 5 4.50 20.97 -14.50
CA GLN A 5 3.24 20.25 -14.61
C GLN A 5 3.24 19.25 -15.77
N PHE A 6 3.74 19.64 -16.95
CA PHE A 6 3.87 18.73 -18.10
C PHE A 6 4.79 17.53 -17.78
N THR A 7 5.90 17.80 -17.10
CA THR A 7 6.87 16.77 -16.68
C THR A 7 6.23 15.83 -15.67
N ALA A 8 5.52 16.36 -14.67
CA ALA A 8 4.80 15.59 -13.67
C ALA A 8 3.73 14.67 -14.30
N GLU A 9 2.93 15.21 -15.23
CA GLU A 9 1.94 14.40 -15.95
C GLU A 9 2.58 13.29 -16.80
N SER A 10 3.69 13.60 -17.48
CA SER A 10 4.42 12.63 -18.30
C SER A 10 5.05 11.52 -17.46
N LEU A 11 5.60 11.88 -16.30
CA LEU A 11 6.16 10.94 -15.35
C LEU A 11 5.08 9.98 -14.82
N LEU A 12 3.94 10.52 -14.41
CA LEU A 12 2.81 9.72 -13.92
C LEU A 12 2.27 8.79 -15.01
N ARG A 13 2.09 9.27 -16.25
CA ARG A 13 1.64 8.44 -17.38
C ARG A 13 2.61 7.29 -17.67
N THR A 14 3.92 7.59 -17.64
CA THR A 14 4.97 6.60 -17.85
C THR A 14 4.92 5.52 -16.77
N TYR A 15 4.75 5.92 -15.51
CA TYR A 15 4.65 4.99 -14.38
C TYR A 15 3.36 4.14 -14.40
N LEU A 16 2.23 4.73 -14.79
CA LEU A 16 0.96 4.02 -14.87
C LEU A 16 0.97 2.93 -15.96
N GLY A 17 1.73 3.11 -17.04
CA GLY A 17 1.94 2.07 -18.05
C GLY A 17 0.65 1.56 -18.70
N GLY A 18 -0.34 2.44 -18.90
CA GLY A 18 -1.66 2.10 -19.45
C GLY A 18 -2.74 1.81 -18.40
N ARG A 19 -2.39 1.78 -17.11
CA ARG A 19 -3.38 1.82 -16.01
C ARG A 19 -4.06 3.19 -15.99
N SER A 20 -5.33 3.21 -15.61
CA SER A 20 -6.07 4.45 -15.40
C SER A 20 -6.11 4.81 -13.93
N MET A 21 -6.36 6.08 -13.62
CA MET A 21 -6.52 6.56 -12.25
C MET A 21 -7.69 7.54 -12.21
N PRO A 22 -8.52 7.53 -11.15
CA PRO A 22 -9.58 8.52 -10.98
C PRO A 22 -9.03 9.94 -11.12
N LYS A 23 -9.75 10.81 -11.85
CA LYS A 23 -9.25 12.15 -12.22
C LYS A 23 -8.78 12.97 -11.01
N ILE A 24 -9.54 12.94 -9.91
CA ILE A 24 -9.20 13.66 -8.68
C ILE A 24 -7.85 13.18 -8.10
N LEU A 25 -7.64 11.87 -8.06
CA LEU A 25 -6.39 11.29 -7.57
C LEU A 25 -5.23 11.55 -8.54
N ARG A 26 -5.48 11.48 -9.84
CA ARG A 26 -4.50 11.83 -10.86
C ARG A 26 -4.02 13.27 -10.68
N ASP A 27 -4.94 14.21 -10.52
CA ASP A 27 -4.62 15.63 -10.37
C ASP A 27 -3.86 15.88 -9.06
N ALA A 28 -4.23 15.21 -7.97
CA ALA A 28 -3.50 15.27 -6.70
C ALA A 28 -2.07 14.73 -6.82
N VAL A 29 -1.89 13.57 -7.47
CA VAL A 29 -0.56 12.97 -7.68
C VAL A 29 0.31 13.85 -8.57
N VAL A 30 -0.25 14.42 -9.64
CA VAL A 30 0.45 15.38 -10.50
C VAL A 30 0.91 16.59 -9.70
N TRP A 31 0.07 17.12 -8.81
CA TRP A 31 0.44 18.23 -7.94
C TRP A 31 1.60 17.88 -7.00
N VAL A 32 1.58 16.69 -6.39
CA VAL A 32 2.68 16.22 -5.53
C VAL A 32 3.99 16.07 -6.33
N ILE A 33 3.93 15.43 -7.50
CA ILE A 33 5.13 15.25 -8.35
C ILE A 33 5.65 16.63 -8.81
N GLU A 34 4.77 17.55 -9.18
CA GLU A 34 5.15 18.91 -9.58
C GLU A 34 5.86 19.63 -8.44
N ALA A 35 5.29 19.64 -7.23
CA ALA A 35 5.90 20.28 -6.07
C ALA A 35 7.32 19.75 -5.80
N ARG A 36 7.51 18.43 -5.92
CA ARG A 36 8.82 17.79 -5.74
C ARG A 36 9.81 18.14 -6.84
N LEU A 37 9.36 18.24 -8.09
CA LEU A 37 10.19 18.71 -9.20
C LEU A 37 10.64 20.16 -8.97
N THR A 38 9.73 21.03 -8.52
CA THR A 38 10.06 22.42 -8.21
C THR A 38 11.04 22.54 -7.04
N ASN A 39 10.95 21.64 -6.06
CA ASN A 39 11.86 21.59 -4.90
C ASN A 39 13.18 20.82 -5.17
N ASN A 40 13.37 20.26 -6.37
CA ASN A 40 14.49 19.39 -6.73
C ASN A 40 14.65 18.16 -5.80
N GLU A 41 13.55 17.61 -5.30
CA GLU A 41 13.56 16.41 -4.47
C GLU A 41 13.90 15.15 -5.28
N THR A 42 14.89 14.39 -4.80
CA THR A 42 15.30 13.11 -5.39
C THR A 42 15.24 11.99 -4.35
N PRO A 43 14.57 10.85 -4.65
CA PRO A 43 13.82 10.55 -5.87
C PRO A 43 12.46 11.27 -5.94
N THR A 44 12.09 11.78 -7.12
CA THR A 44 10.80 12.46 -7.33
C THR A 44 9.61 11.54 -7.08
N LEU A 45 9.73 10.27 -7.48
CA LEU A 45 8.83 9.16 -7.12
C LEU A 45 9.53 8.28 -6.09
N ASP A 46 9.35 8.61 -4.82
CA ASP A 46 9.76 7.76 -3.70
C ASP A 46 8.85 6.54 -3.55
N GLU A 47 9.28 5.59 -2.71
CA GLU A 47 8.58 4.32 -2.54
C GLU A 47 7.16 4.49 -2.00
N ALA A 48 6.94 5.44 -1.08
CA ALA A 48 5.62 5.67 -0.52
C ALA A 48 4.64 6.21 -1.57
N LEU A 49 5.07 7.18 -2.39
CA LEU A 49 4.25 7.72 -3.47
C LEU A 49 3.97 6.65 -4.55
N ARG A 50 4.96 5.80 -4.87
CA ARG A 50 4.76 4.68 -5.79
C ARG A 50 3.70 3.71 -5.26
N MET A 51 3.81 3.32 -4.00
CA MET A 51 2.85 2.41 -3.36
C MET A 51 1.43 3.00 -3.35
N ASP A 52 1.29 4.29 -3.08
CA ASP A 52 0.00 4.99 -3.12
C ASP A 52 -0.61 5.00 -4.54
N ILE A 53 0.19 5.38 -5.54
CA ILE A 53 -0.23 5.33 -6.95
C ILE A 53 -0.68 3.93 -7.33
N ASP A 54 0.07 2.92 -6.91
CA ASP A 54 -0.20 1.52 -7.19
C ASP A 54 -1.47 0.98 -6.53
N ASN A 55 -1.82 1.48 -5.35
CA ASN A 55 -3.07 1.14 -4.66
C ASN A 55 -4.29 1.71 -5.37
N HIS A 56 -4.14 2.87 -6.02
CA HIS A 56 -5.22 3.60 -6.66
C HIS A 56 -5.29 3.44 -8.18
N ALA A 57 -4.26 2.86 -8.80
CA ALA A 57 -4.23 2.56 -10.22
C ALA A 57 -5.20 1.42 -10.57
N VAL A 58 -6.05 1.66 -11.56
CA VAL A 58 -7.04 0.71 -12.07
C VAL A 58 -6.48 0.06 -13.34
N ALA A 59 -6.45 -1.26 -13.35
CA ALA A 59 -6.03 -2.03 -14.52
C ALA A 59 -7.00 -1.80 -15.70
N PRO A 60 -6.50 -1.75 -16.95
CA PRO A 60 -7.36 -1.65 -18.11
C PRO A 60 -8.31 -2.86 -18.20
N PRO A 61 -9.55 -2.69 -18.69
CA PRO A 61 -10.50 -3.78 -18.85
C PRO A 61 -9.92 -4.83 -19.80
N GLY A 62 -9.61 -6.02 -19.27
CA GLY A 62 -8.91 -7.08 -19.99
C GLY A 62 -7.81 -7.79 -19.20
N GLN A 63 -7.41 -7.26 -18.03
CA GLN A 63 -6.47 -7.92 -17.12
C GLN A 63 -7.18 -8.37 -15.84
N PRO A 64 -7.34 -9.69 -15.61
CA PRO A 64 -8.02 -10.19 -14.42
C PRO A 64 -7.20 -9.90 -13.17
N ILE A 65 -7.73 -9.01 -12.32
CA ILE A 65 -7.70 -9.01 -10.85
C ILE A 65 -6.54 -9.81 -10.21
N ALA A 66 -5.29 -9.39 -10.42
CA ALA A 66 -4.14 -9.98 -9.71
C ALA A 66 -3.95 -9.39 -8.29
N ARG A 67 -4.44 -8.16 -8.04
CA ARG A 67 -4.15 -7.44 -6.77
C ARG A 67 -5.18 -7.60 -5.66
N ALA A 68 -6.44 -7.95 -5.94
CA ALA A 68 -7.39 -8.23 -4.86
C ALA A 68 -7.01 -9.49 -4.05
N LEU A 69 -6.23 -10.41 -4.65
CA LEU A 69 -5.74 -11.62 -3.98
C LEU A 69 -4.51 -11.37 -3.09
N GLN A 70 -3.68 -10.36 -3.37
CA GLN A 70 -2.46 -10.11 -2.58
C GLN A 70 -2.78 -9.57 -1.19
N ARG A 71 -3.80 -8.71 -1.04
CA ARG A 71 -4.21 -8.20 0.28
C ARG A 71 -4.82 -9.30 1.17
N ARG A 72 -5.45 -10.31 0.58
CA ARG A 72 -6.05 -11.43 1.32
C ARG A 72 -5.02 -12.47 1.79
N LEU A 73 -3.82 -12.50 1.21
CA LEU A 73 -2.76 -13.44 1.61
C LEU A 73 -1.89 -12.88 2.75
N GLY A 74 -1.84 -11.56 2.95
CA GLY A 74 -1.08 -10.92 4.03
C GLY A 74 -1.78 -10.87 5.40
N GLU A 75 -3.07 -11.19 5.46
CA GLU A 75 -3.87 -11.15 6.70
C GLU A 75 -4.03 -12.54 7.36
N MET A 76 -3.36 -13.58 6.84
CA MET A 76 -3.55 -14.97 7.30
C MET A 76 -2.31 -15.65 7.90
N GLU A 77 -1.29 -14.88 8.33
CA GLU A 77 -0.15 -15.39 9.10
C GLU A 77 0.09 -14.61 10.40
N VAL A 78 -0.93 -14.41 11.24
CA VAL A 78 -0.73 -14.12 12.69
C VAL A 78 -1.76 -14.88 13.52
N ALA A 79 -1.73 -16.22 13.45
CA ALA A 79 -2.30 -17.07 14.49
C ALA A 79 -1.80 -18.51 14.29
N THR A 80 -0.51 -18.77 14.56
CA THR A 80 -0.03 -20.15 14.70
C THR A 80 0.85 -20.24 15.94
N HIS A 81 0.20 -20.75 16.99
CA HIS A 81 0.74 -21.59 18.05
C HIS A 81 1.85 -21.01 18.94
N ALA A 82 1.42 -20.35 20.01
CA ALA A 82 2.08 -20.46 21.31
C ALA A 82 1.15 -21.19 22.29
N SER A 83 0.93 -22.49 22.05
CA SER A 83 0.41 -23.41 23.07
C SER A 83 1.53 -23.65 24.09
N ALA A 84 1.75 -22.66 24.95
CA ALA A 84 2.75 -22.74 26.01
C ALA A 84 2.12 -23.37 27.26
N ARG A 85 2.45 -24.66 27.44
CA ARG A 85 2.66 -25.32 28.74
C ARG A 85 1.44 -25.38 29.68
N GLN A 86 0.64 -26.42 29.50
CA GLN A 86 0.06 -27.11 30.67
C GLN A 86 1.23 -27.72 31.47
N SER A 87 1.42 -27.26 32.70
CA SER A 87 2.30 -27.90 33.68
C SER A 87 1.73 -27.68 35.07
N ALA A 88 1.55 -28.80 35.76
CA ALA A 88 1.30 -29.03 37.19
C ALA A 88 -0.17 -29.10 37.65
N PRO A 89 -0.61 -30.28 38.15
CA PRO A 89 -1.54 -30.33 39.27
C PRO A 89 -0.73 -30.06 40.54
N ARG A 90 -1.08 -29.03 41.30
CA ARG A 90 -0.59 -28.84 42.66
C ARG A 90 -1.80 -28.85 43.57
N GLU A 91 -2.13 -30.06 44.03
CA GLU A 91 -2.92 -30.26 45.24
C GLU A 91 -2.27 -29.45 46.37
N PHE A 92 -3.03 -28.63 47.07
CA PHE A 92 -2.86 -28.34 48.50
C PHE A 92 -4.04 -27.46 48.98
N GLY A 93 -4.75 -27.94 50.00
CA GLY A 93 -5.26 -27.05 51.05
C GLY A 93 -6.78 -26.92 51.20
N THR A 94 -7.33 -27.72 52.12
CA THR A 94 -8.22 -27.30 53.23
C THR A 94 -9.46 -26.47 52.91
N SER A 95 -10.65 -27.04 53.16
CA SER A 95 -11.84 -26.27 53.50
C SER A 95 -12.43 -26.78 54.82
N VAL A 96 -12.43 -25.89 55.80
CA VAL A 96 -13.17 -25.98 57.06
C VAL A 96 -14.54 -25.34 56.81
N TYR A 97 -15.61 -26.07 57.08
CA TYR A 97 -16.81 -25.69 57.84
C TYR A 97 -17.85 -26.81 57.74
#